data_AF-R9MR70-F1
#
_entry.id   AF-R9MR70-F1
#
_cell.length_a   1.000
_cell.length_b   1.000
_cell.length_c   1.000
_cell.angle_alpha   90.00
_cell.angle_beta   90.00
_cell.angle_gamma   90.00
#
_symmetry.space_group_name_H-M   'P 1'
#
loop_
_entity.id
_entity.type
_entity.pdbx_description
1 polymer ?
#
loop_
_entity_poly.entity_id
_entity_poly.type
_entity_poly.pdbx_seq_one_letter_code
_entity_poly.pdbx_strand_id
1 'polypeptide(L)'
;MEKQMHAQDGYGIYLASLIKERGFSQSEFAKLINVSRTYLYDLFNGRVKPPAPEMQEKIISVLGLSGNGKEEFYNRTAAGRGEIPKDIFEYLFNNESEISMLRERMQTYNV
;
A
#
# COMPACT_ATOMS: atom_id res chain seq x y z
N MET A 1 7.71 18.39 12.89
CA MET A 1 8.80 17.62 12.23
C MET A 1 8.15 16.48 11.50
N GLU A 2 7.95 16.63 10.18
CA GLU A 2 7.54 15.52 9.33
C GLU A 2 8.66 14.49 9.32
N LYS A 3 8.37 13.30 9.83
CA LYS A 3 9.30 12.20 9.84
C LYS A 3 9.46 11.75 8.39
N GLN A 4 10.52 12.22 7.72
CA GLN A 4 10.95 11.65 6.45
C GLN A 4 11.10 10.14 6.65
N MET A 5 10.17 9.37 6.07
CA MET A 5 10.27 7.92 5.99
C MET A 5 11.54 7.61 5.20
N HIS A 6 12.58 7.18 5.91
CA HIS A 6 13.88 6.88 5.32
C HIS A 6 13.73 5.81 4.24
N ALA A 7 14.34 6.05 3.08
CA ALA A 7 14.48 5.12 1.97
C ALA A 7 15.28 3.83 2.30
N GLN A 8 15.58 3.59 3.58
CA GLN A 8 16.20 2.37 4.12
C GLN A 8 15.17 1.30 4.54
N ASP A 9 13.86 1.65 4.57
CA ASP A 9 12.77 0.72 4.88
C ASP A 9 11.80 0.59 3.69
N GLY A 10 12.29 0.08 2.56
CA GLY A 10 11.49 -0.09 1.33
C GLY A 10 10.22 -0.93 1.54
N TYR A 11 9.21 -0.74 0.69
CA TYR A 11 7.93 -1.48 0.74
C TYR A 11 8.12 -3.00 0.94
N GLY A 12 9.11 -3.57 0.26
CA GLY A 12 9.47 -4.98 0.38
C GLY A 12 9.86 -5.42 1.80
N ILE A 13 10.67 -4.61 2.50
CA ILE A 13 11.10 -4.86 3.88
C ILE A 13 9.91 -4.78 4.83
N TYR A 14 9.06 -3.76 4.65
CA TYR A 14 7.81 -3.61 5.40
C TYR A 14 6.92 -4.85 5.23
N LEU A 15 6.63 -5.25 3.99
CA LEU A 15 5.76 -6.39 3.72
C LEU A 15 6.35 -7.70 4.28
N ALA A 16 7.65 -7.92 4.13
CA ALA A 16 8.31 -9.10 4.69
C ALA A 16 8.20 -9.18 6.22
N SER A 17 8.34 -8.03 6.90
CA SER A 17 8.18 -7.94 8.36
C SER A 17 6.74 -8.22 8.77
N LEU A 18 5.78 -7.61 8.08
CA LEU A 18 4.35 -7.79 8.36
C LEU A 18 3.91 -9.25 8.15
N ILE A 19 4.37 -9.92 7.09
CA ILE A 19 4.11 -11.35 6.86
C ILE A 19 4.61 -12.20 8.03
N LYS A 20 5.83 -11.91 8.51
CA LYS A 20 6.45 -12.62 9.63
C LYS A 20 5.70 -12.38 10.94
N GLU A 21 5.28 -11.14 11.22
CA GLU A 21 4.48 -10.79 12.40
C GLU A 21 3.13 -11.52 12.44
N ARG A 22 2.55 -11.82 11.28
CA ARG A 22 1.33 -12.63 11.14
C ARG A 22 1.59 -14.14 11.18
N GLY A 23 2.83 -14.57 11.40
CA GLY A 23 3.19 -15.98 11.58
C GLY A 23 3.37 -16.76 10.28
N PHE A 24 3.34 -16.11 9.12
CA PHE A 24 3.51 -16.79 7.84
C PHE A 24 4.98 -16.91 7.44
N SER A 25 5.34 -18.04 6.84
CA SER A 25 6.56 -18.09 6.03
C SER A 25 6.34 -17.37 4.69
N GLN A 26 7.40 -16.82 4.09
CA GLN A 26 7.30 -16.20 2.76
C GLN A 26 6.77 -17.18 1.69
N SER A 27 7.15 -18.46 1.77
CA SER A 27 6.68 -19.47 0.82
C SER A 27 5.21 -19.83 1.01
N GLU A 28 4.73 -19.82 2.25
CA GLU A 28 3.31 -20.05 2.57
C GLU A 28 2.47 -18.87 2.11
N PHE A 29 2.92 -17.65 2.43
CA PHE A 29 2.27 -16.43 2.00
C PHE A 29 2.13 -16.36 0.47
N ALA A 30 3.20 -16.69 -0.27
CA ALA A 30 3.17 -16.73 -1.74
C ALA A 30 2.06 -17.65 -2.27
N LYS A 31 1.84 -18.81 -1.63
CA LYS A 31 0.75 -19.73 -2.00
C LYS A 31 -0.61 -19.14 -1.68
N LEU A 32 -0.78 -18.54 -0.50
CA LEU A 32 -2.05 -17.93 -0.07
C LEU A 32 -2.48 -16.80 -1.01
N ILE A 33 -1.55 -15.96 -1.44
CA ILE A 33 -1.84 -14.90 -2.43
C ILE A 33 -1.75 -15.37 -3.88
N ASN A 34 -1.49 -16.66 -4.15
CA ASN A 34 -1.37 -17.27 -5.47
C ASN A 34 -0.36 -16.56 -6.40
N VAL A 35 0.86 -16.33 -5.91
CA VAL A 35 1.97 -15.77 -6.69
C VAL A 35 3.19 -16.67 -6.64
N SER A 36 4.13 -16.45 -7.57
CA SER A 36 5.39 -17.18 -7.56
C SER A 36 6.30 -16.70 -6.41
N ARG A 37 7.14 -17.62 -5.90
CA ARG A 37 8.20 -17.26 -4.94
C ARG A 37 9.17 -16.22 -5.51
N THR A 38 9.44 -16.28 -6.81
CA THR A 38 10.29 -15.33 -7.52
C THR A 38 9.69 -13.92 -7.48
N TYR A 39 8.40 -13.77 -7.78
CA TYR A 39 7.73 -12.47 -7.69
C TYR A 39 7.84 -11.88 -6.28
N LEU A 40 7.57 -12.70 -5.25
CA LEU A 40 7.63 -12.23 -3.87
C LEU A 40 9.06 -11.86 -3.46
N TYR A 41 10.05 -12.62 -3.90
CA TYR A 41 11.47 -12.28 -3.73
C TYR A 41 11.83 -10.96 -4.40
N ASP A 42 11.42 -10.75 -5.65
CA ASP A 42 11.69 -9.51 -6.37
C ASP A 42 10.98 -8.32 -5.74
N LEU A 43 9.78 -8.52 -5.18
CA LEU A 43 9.03 -7.50 -4.44
C LEU A 43 9.75 -7.11 -3.14
N PHE A 44 10.25 -8.09 -2.38
CA PHE A 44 11.03 -7.83 -1.18
C PHE A 44 12.33 -7.07 -1.45
N ASN A 45 12.96 -7.33 -2.59
CA ASN A 45 14.18 -6.66 -3.02
C ASN A 45 13.93 -5.36 -3.82
N GLY A 46 12.68 -4.89 -3.91
CA GLY A 46 12.34 -3.64 -4.60
C GLY A 46 12.57 -3.66 -6.11
N ARG A 47 12.69 -4.84 -6.72
CA ARG A 47 12.90 -5.01 -8.17
C ARG A 47 11.61 -4.89 -8.97
N VAL A 48 10.46 -5.03 -8.31
CA VAL A 48 9.13 -4.79 -8.88
C VAL A 48 8.38 -3.78 -8.03
N LYS A 49 7.45 -3.07 -8.66
CA LYS A 49 6.57 -2.12 -7.97
C LYS A 49 5.68 -2.84 -6.95
N PRO A 50 5.24 -2.13 -5.88
CA PRO A 50 4.22 -2.65 -4.97
C PRO A 50 2.95 -3.14 -5.70
N PRO A 51 2.18 -4.05 -5.09
CA PRO A 51 1.05 -4.73 -5.71
C PRO A 51 -0.02 -3.77 -6.22
N ALA A 52 -0.66 -4.15 -7.33
CA ALA A 52 -1.82 -3.45 -7.90
C ALA A 52 -3.07 -3.63 -7.00
N PRO A 53 -4.11 -2.80 -7.16
CA PRO A 53 -5.29 -2.78 -6.28
C PRO A 53 -5.93 -4.14 -5.97
N GLU A 54 -6.11 -5.01 -6.98
CA GLU A 54 -6.69 -6.34 -6.77
C GLU A 54 -5.83 -7.22 -5.84
N MET A 55 -4.51 -7.18 -6.03
CA MET A 55 -3.56 -7.93 -5.20
C MET A 55 -3.47 -7.32 -3.78
N GLN A 56 -3.67 -6.01 -3.63
CA GLN A 56 -3.73 -5.36 -2.32
C GLN A 56 -4.86 -5.94 -1.46
N GLU A 57 -6.07 -6.08 -2.02
CA GLU A 57 -7.20 -6.66 -1.29
C GLU A 57 -6.93 -8.10 -0.85
N LYS A 58 -6.30 -8.89 -1.73
CA LYS A 58 -5.92 -10.27 -1.39
C LYS A 58 -4.93 -10.31 -0.23
N ILE A 59 -3.93 -9.44 -0.24
CA ILE A 59 -2.92 -9.34 0.82
C ILE A 59 -3.57 -8.90 2.14
N ILE A 60 -4.42 -7.86 2.11
CA ILE A 60 -5.17 -7.38 3.28
C ILE A 60 -6.02 -8.49 3.90
N SER A 61 -6.72 -9.25 3.06
CA SER A 61 -7.55 -10.38 3.48
C SER A 61 -6.72 -11.49 4.12
N VAL A 62 -5.65 -11.96 3.45
CA VAL A 62 -4.77 -13.02 3.97
C VAL A 62 -4.09 -12.62 5.27
N LEU A 63 -3.62 -11.37 5.36
CA LEU A 63 -2.96 -10.87 6.56
C LEU A 63 -3.95 -10.49 7.66
N GLY A 64 -5.25 -10.36 7.37
CA GLY A 64 -6.26 -9.90 8.34
C GLY A 64 -6.02 -8.46 8.80
N LEU A 65 -5.76 -7.55 7.86
CA LEU A 65 -5.55 -6.13 8.17
C LEU A 65 -6.88 -5.39 8.28
N SER A 66 -7.01 -4.54 9.30
CA SER A 66 -8.17 -3.68 9.54
C SER A 66 -7.75 -2.36 10.20
N GLY A 67 -8.65 -1.36 10.16
CA GLY A 67 -8.40 -0.02 10.71
C GLY A 67 -7.04 0.54 10.30
N ASN A 68 -6.30 1.05 11.28
CA ASN A 68 -4.98 1.66 11.08
C ASN A 68 -3.98 0.74 10.33
N GLY A 69 -4.06 -0.58 10.54
CA GLY A 69 -3.18 -1.53 9.84
C GLY A 69 -3.48 -1.64 8.35
N LYS A 70 -4.76 -1.51 7.96
CA LYS A 70 -5.20 -1.46 6.57
C LYS A 70 -4.82 -0.14 5.92
N GLU A 71 -5.03 0.98 6.61
CA GLU A 71 -4.64 2.33 6.14
C GLU A 71 -3.13 2.43 5.91
N GLU A 72 -2.32 1.98 6.88
CA GLU A 72 -0.86 1.99 6.75
C GLU A 72 -0.37 1.14 5.57
N PHE A 73 -1.04 0.00 5.33
CA PHE A 73 -0.74 -0.84 4.17
C PHE A 73 -1.03 -0.12 2.86
N TYR A 74 -2.18 0.55 2.72
CA TYR A 74 -2.46 1.33 1.51
C TYR A 74 -1.49 2.49 1.35
N ASN A 75 -1.18 3.22 2.42
CA ASN A 75 -0.23 4.33 2.39
C ASN A 75 1.15 3.90 1.90
N ARG A 76 1.70 2.81 2.44
CA ARG A 76 3.02 2.30 2.02
C ARG A 76 3.01 1.76 0.61
N THR A 77 1.93 1.10 0.20
CA THR A 77 1.78 0.59 -1.17
C THR A 77 1.76 1.75 -2.16
N ALA A 78 0.96 2.77 -1.87
CA ALA A 78 0.84 3.99 -2.66
C ALA A 78 2.16 4.75 -2.76
N ALA A 79 2.84 4.97 -1.63
CA ALA A 79 4.15 5.62 -1.58
C ALA A 79 5.19 4.89 -2.45
N GLY A 80 5.24 3.55 -2.38
CA GLY A 80 6.16 2.77 -3.20
C GLY A 80 5.80 2.71 -4.69
N ARG A 81 4.58 3.11 -5.08
CA ARG A 81 4.14 3.24 -6.48
C ARG A 81 4.23 4.68 -7.01
N GLY A 82 4.36 5.67 -6.12
CA GLY A 82 4.22 7.09 -6.48
C GLY A 82 2.77 7.47 -6.80
N GLU A 83 1.81 6.81 -6.15
CA GLU A 83 0.37 6.97 -6.36
C GLU A 83 -0.30 7.41 -5.04
N ILE A 84 -1.60 7.75 -5.07
CA ILE A 84 -2.39 7.93 -3.85
C ILE A 84 -2.91 6.56 -3.34
N PRO A 85 -3.25 6.43 -2.04
CA PRO A 85 -3.85 5.22 -1.48
C PRO A 85 -5.10 4.77 -2.25
N LYS A 86 -5.27 3.45 -2.42
CA LYS A 86 -6.37 2.87 -3.21
C LYS A 86 -7.74 3.30 -2.68
N ASP A 87 -7.94 3.22 -1.38
CA ASP A 87 -9.17 3.63 -0.69
C ASP A 87 -9.49 5.11 -0.90
N ILE A 88 -8.48 5.97 -0.86
CA ILE A 88 -8.63 7.40 -1.16
C ILE A 88 -8.98 7.61 -2.63
N PHE A 89 -8.31 6.90 -3.55
CA PHE A 89 -8.66 6.95 -4.98
C PHE A 89 -10.12 6.52 -5.20
N GLU A 90 -10.54 5.40 -4.63
CA GLU A 90 -11.91 4.88 -4.77
C GLU A 90 -12.93 5.84 -4.19
N TYR A 91 -12.64 6.45 -3.04
CA TYR A 91 -13.50 7.46 -2.46
C TYR A 91 -13.63 8.68 -3.40
N LEU A 92 -12.52 9.26 -3.84
CA LEU A 92 -12.55 10.44 -4.71
C LEU A 92 -13.21 10.14 -6.07
N PHE A 93 -12.89 8.99 -6.67
CA PHE A 93 -13.44 8.58 -7.96
C PHE A 93 -14.96 8.50 -7.95
N ASN A 94 -15.55 8.11 -6.82
CA ASN A 94 -17.00 7.99 -6.65
C ASN A 94 -17.67 9.24 -6.04
N ASN A 95 -16.93 10.31 -5.74
CA ASN A 95 -17.44 11.51 -5.06
C ASN A 95 -16.95 12.80 -5.73
N GLU A 96 -17.65 13.26 -6.77
CA GLU A 96 -17.29 14.48 -7.52
C GLU A 96 -17.32 15.77 -6.67
N SER A 97 -18.18 15.83 -5.65
CA SER A 97 -18.23 16.94 -4.70
C SER A 97 -16.92 17.08 -3.92
N GLU A 98 -16.31 15.97 -3.50
CA GLU A 98 -15.03 15.96 -2.79
C GLU A 98 -13.90 16.45 -3.68
N ILE A 99 -13.91 16.05 -4.96
CA ILE A 99 -12.96 16.58 -5.96
C ILE A 99 -13.13 18.09 -6.11
N SER A 100 -14.37 18.58 -6.19
CA SER A 100 -14.66 20.02 -6.30
C SER A 100 -14.17 20.80 -5.08
N MET A 101 -14.45 20.30 -3.88
CA MET A 101 -13.98 20.90 -2.62
C MET A 101 -12.44 20.93 -2.52
N LEU A 102 -11.75 19.88 -2.99
CA LEU A 102 -10.29 19.87 -3.05
C LEU A 102 -9.75 20.96 -3.99
N ARG A 103 -10.38 21.16 -5.16
CA ARG A 103 -9.99 22.23 -6.11
C ARG A 103 -10.18 23.63 -5.52
N GLU A 104 -11.29 23.87 -4.82
CA GLU A 104 -11.53 25.15 -4.13
C GLU A 104 -10.49 25.42 -3.04
N ARG A 105 -10.15 24.40 -2.24
CA ARG A 105 -9.08 24.51 -1.23
C ARG A 105 -7.74 24.83 -1.88
N MET A 106 -7.37 24.16 -2.97
CA MET A 106 -6.12 24.44 -3.70
C MET A 106 -6.05 25.89 -4.19
N GLN A 107 -7.16 26.49 -4.63
CA GLN A 107 -7.20 27.90 -5.02
C GLN A 107 -7.03 28.83 -3.82
N THR A 108 -7.58 28.46 -2.66
CA THR A 108 -7.51 29.24 -1.42
C THR A 108 -6.11 29.27 -0.82
N TYR A 109 -5.36 28.16 -0.89
CA TYR A 109 -4.01 28.04 -0.31
C TYR A 109 -2.88 28.47 -1.26
N ASN A 110 -3.17 28.74 -2.53
CA ASN A 110 -2.19 29.24 -3.51
C ASN A 110 -2.20 30.79 -3.63
N VAL A 111 -2.72 31.49 -2.61
CA VAL A 111 -2.72 32.96 -2.50
C VAL A 111 -1.72 33.41 -1.45
#